data_AF-A0A1Y3Y404-F1
#
_entry.id   AF-A0A1Y3Y404-F1
#
_cell.length_a   1.000
_cell.length_b   1.000
_cell.length_c   1.000
_cell.angle_alpha   90.00
_cell.angle_beta   90.00
_cell.angle_gamma   90.00
#
_symmetry.space_group_name_H-M   'P 1'
#
loop_
_entity.id
_entity.type
_entity.pdbx_description
1 polymer ?
#
loop_
_entity_poly.entity_id
_entity_poly.type
_entity_poly.pdbx_seq_one_letter_code
_entity_poly.pdbx_strand_id
1 'polypeptide(L)'
;MENNKEFSYFIEILEKQSQRIDNIEQLLKLLLVNNVLNDIDRLHLVEEYQLDEEMKEFILQQGLSVGEFKVQNGIRVLNINVPEGCKISVSKIIALRRTFVSSYPELVVCFNFITLHGAQRKRLLEEQIAFCVKNKEIHLFQNKRK
;
A
#
# COMPACT_ATOMS: atom_id res chain seq x y z
N MET A 1 -3.89 60.89 -7.56
CA MET A 1 -3.18 59.74 -8.16
C MET A 1 -3.09 58.52 -7.22
N GLU A 2 -3.44 58.62 -5.92
CA GLU A 2 -3.38 57.50 -4.97
C GLU A 2 -4.48 56.44 -5.15
N ASN A 3 -5.72 56.85 -5.46
CA ASN A 3 -6.86 55.92 -5.67
C ASN A 3 -6.62 54.88 -6.77
N ASN A 4 -5.78 55.17 -7.76
CA ASN A 4 -5.50 54.25 -8.87
C ASN A 4 -4.54 53.11 -8.46
N LYS A 5 -3.67 53.35 -7.46
CA LYS A 5 -2.74 52.33 -6.96
C LYS A 5 -3.45 51.36 -6.02
N GLU A 6 -4.32 51.86 -5.14
CA GLU A 6 -5.13 51.00 -4.27
C GLU A 6 -6.10 50.13 -5.07
N PHE A 7 -6.71 50.70 -6.11
CA PHE A 7 -7.58 49.93 -7.00
C PHE A 7 -6.79 48.84 -7.75
N SER A 8 -5.61 49.17 -8.29
CA SER A 8 -4.74 48.19 -8.95
C SER A 8 -4.29 47.07 -8.01
N TYR A 9 -3.96 47.41 -6.76
CA TYR A 9 -3.57 46.43 -5.75
C TYR A 9 -4.73 45.50 -5.37
N PHE A 10 -5.94 46.05 -5.29
CA PHE A 10 -7.15 45.26 -5.02
C PHE A 10 -7.46 44.26 -6.14
N ILE A 11 -7.31 44.68 -7.40
CA ILE A 11 -7.46 43.79 -8.56
C ILE A 11 -6.41 42.66 -8.54
N GLU A 12 -5.15 42.98 -8.24
CA GLU A 12 -4.08 41.97 -8.18
C GLU A 12 -4.34 40.91 -7.08
N ILE A 13 -4.92 41.31 -5.94
CA ILE A 13 -5.33 40.38 -4.89
C ILE A 13 -6.46 39.47 -5.38
N LEU A 14 -7.48 40.02 -6.05
CA LEU A 14 -8.60 39.24 -6.56
C LEU A 14 -8.15 38.21 -7.60
N GLU A 15 -7.24 38.59 -8.50
CA GLU A 15 -6.66 37.67 -9.50
C GLU A 15 -5.89 36.52 -8.82
N LYS A 16 -5.06 36.83 -7.82
CA LYS A 16 -4.35 35.81 -7.05
C LYS A 16 -5.29 34.86 -6.30
N GLN A 17 -6.40 35.37 -5.76
CA GLN A 17 -7.39 34.52 -5.10
C GLN A 17 -8.15 33.64 -6.10
N SER A 18 -8.52 34.18 -7.27
CA SER A 18 -9.14 33.40 -8.34
C SER A 18 -8.24 32.24 -8.76
N GLN A 19 -6.96 32.51 -9.01
CA GLN A 19 -6.00 31.47 -9.39
C GLN A 19 -5.85 30.39 -8.31
N ARG A 20 -5.88 30.77 -7.03
CA ARG A 20 -5.82 29.81 -5.92
C ARG A 20 -7.07 28.92 -5.86
N ILE A 21 -8.24 29.49 -6.12
CA ILE A 21 -9.50 28.74 -6.18
C ILE A 21 -9.45 27.73 -7.33
N ASP A 22 -9.01 28.15 -8.51
CA ASP A 22 -8.86 27.26 -9.68
C ASP A 22 -7.91 26.10 -9.38
N ASN A 23 -6.78 26.38 -8.74
CA ASN A 23 -5.82 25.35 -8.34
C ASN A 23 -6.42 24.37 -7.31
N ILE A 24 -7.20 24.87 -6.35
CA ILE A 24 -7.90 24.02 -5.36
C ILE A 24 -8.92 23.13 -6.08
N GLU A 25 -9.68 23.67 -7.04
CA GLU A 25 -10.66 22.90 -7.81
C GLU A 25 -9.99 21.78 -8.62
N GLN A 26 -8.83 22.06 -9.23
CA GLN A 26 -8.05 21.04 -9.93
C GLN A 26 -7.56 19.93 -8.98
N LEU A 27 -7.07 20.29 -7.80
CA LEU A 27 -6.64 19.32 -6.78
C LEU A 27 -7.83 18.47 -6.30
N LEU A 28 -9.00 19.07 -6.09
CA LEU A 28 -10.22 18.35 -5.72
C LEU A 28 -10.66 17.38 -6.83
N LYS A 29 -10.60 17.79 -8.09
CA LYS A 29 -10.89 16.90 -9.23
C LYS A 29 -9.93 15.70 -9.27
N LEU A 30 -8.64 15.91 -9.03
CA LEU A 30 -7.66 14.82 -8.95
C LEU A 30 -7.94 13.87 -7.78
N LEU A 31 -8.30 14.39 -6.61
CA LEU A 31 -8.69 13.58 -5.46
C LEU A 31 -9.96 12.77 -5.72
N LEU A 32 -10.96 13.36 -6.39
CA LEU A 32 -12.19 12.67 -6.79
C LEU A 32 -11.92 11.58 -7.81
N VAL A 33 -11.06 11.83 -8.81
CA VAL A 33 -10.63 10.80 -9.76
C VAL A 33 -9.93 9.66 -9.04
N ASN A 34 -9.04 9.95 -8.08
CA ASN A 34 -8.41 8.92 -7.26
C ASN A 34 -9.43 8.12 -6.42
N ASN A 35 -10.44 8.78 -5.86
CA ASN A 35 -11.49 8.08 -5.11
C ASN A 35 -12.37 7.20 -6.00
N VAL A 36 -12.75 7.70 -7.18
CA VAL A 36 -13.52 6.92 -8.16
C VAL A 36 -12.69 5.76 -8.70
N LEU A 37 -11.40 5.96 -8.96
CA LEU A 37 -10.48 4.87 -9.33
C LEU A 37 -10.33 3.84 -8.21
N ASN A 38 -10.21 4.28 -6.95
CA ASN A 38 -10.19 3.38 -5.79
C ASN A 38 -11.49 2.57 -5.66
N ASP A 39 -12.65 3.17 -5.96
CA ASP A 39 -13.93 2.48 -5.92
C ASP A 39 -14.16 1.57 -7.12
N ILE A 40 -13.63 1.90 -8.30
CA ILE A 40 -13.60 1.01 -9.47
C ILE A 40 -12.67 -0.19 -9.22
N ASP A 41 -11.52 0.03 -8.58
CA ASP A 41 -10.62 -1.04 -8.13
C ASP A 41 -11.31 -1.98 -7.12
N ARG A 42 -12.24 -1.48 -6.31
CA ARG A 42 -13.08 -2.31 -5.42
C ARG A 42 -14.15 -3.10 -6.18
N LEU A 43 -14.65 -2.58 -7.30
CA LEU A 43 -15.64 -3.25 -8.14
C LEU A 43 -15.01 -4.29 -9.08
N HIS A 44 -13.70 -4.23 -9.33
CA HIS A 44 -12.97 -5.24 -10.05
C HIS A 44 -12.36 -6.26 -9.10
N LEU A 45 -13.13 -7.34 -8.92
CA LEU A 45 -12.68 -8.67 -8.50
C LEU A 45 -12.52 -8.85 -6.98
N VAL A 46 -13.65 -9.10 -6.31
CA VAL A 46 -13.69 -10.17 -5.29
C VAL A 46 -13.56 -11.52 -6.01
N GLU A 47 -12.45 -11.73 -6.71
CA GLU A 47 -11.97 -13.09 -6.93
C GLU A 47 -11.47 -13.53 -5.56
N GLU A 48 -12.19 -14.42 -4.88
CA GLU A 48 -11.63 -15.14 -3.73
C GLU A 48 -10.42 -15.92 -4.24
N TYR A 49 -9.24 -15.31 -4.14
CA TYR A 49 -8.00 -16.01 -4.42
C TYR A 49 -7.80 -17.03 -3.31
N GLN A 50 -8.09 -18.29 -3.62
CA GLN A 50 -7.90 -19.39 -2.68
C GLN A 50 -6.49 -19.95 -2.86
N LEU A 51 -5.69 -19.84 -1.81
CA LEU A 51 -4.48 -20.65 -1.67
C LEU A 51 -4.89 -22.12 -1.59
N ASP A 52 -4.08 -23.00 -2.17
CA ASP A 52 -4.22 -24.42 -1.91
C ASP A 52 -3.99 -24.73 -0.43
N GLU A 53 -4.57 -25.85 0.03
CA GLU A 53 -4.50 -26.25 1.44
C GLU A 53 -3.07 -26.57 1.88
N GLU A 54 -2.23 -27.10 0.98
CA GLU A 54 -0.82 -27.39 1.27
C GLU A 54 -0.05 -26.11 1.65
N MET A 55 -0.25 -25.02 0.91
CA MET A 55 0.35 -23.73 1.22
C MET A 55 -0.19 -23.14 2.51
N LYS A 56 -1.50 -23.28 2.78
CA LYS A 56 -2.09 -22.83 4.06
C LYS A 56 -1.49 -23.58 5.25
N GLU A 57 -1.36 -24.90 5.15
CA GLU A 57 -0.71 -25.73 6.16
C GLU A 57 0.77 -25.34 6.35
N PHE A 58 1.49 -25.10 5.25
CA PHE A 58 2.88 -24.67 5.30
C PHE A 58 3.05 -23.33 6.06
N ILE A 59 2.17 -22.36 5.82
CA ILE A 59 2.13 -21.07 6.54
C ILE A 59 1.85 -21.32 8.03
N LEU A 60 0.88 -22.17 8.35
CA LEU A 60 0.49 -22.48 9.72
C LEU A 60 1.62 -23.15 10.50
N GLN A 61 2.38 -24.05 9.86
CA GLN A 61 3.58 -24.67 10.45
C GLN A 61 4.68 -23.67 10.80
N GLN A 62 4.69 -22.48 10.18
CA GLN A 62 5.59 -21.39 10.54
C GLN A 62 5.05 -20.51 11.70
N GLY A 63 3.89 -20.84 12.26
CA GLY A 63 3.23 -20.06 13.31
C GLY A 63 2.59 -18.77 12.78
N LEU A 64 2.24 -18.74 11.50
CA LEU A 64 1.59 -17.63 10.83
C LEU A 64 0.15 -18.00 10.47
N SER A 65 -0.66 -17.02 10.08
CA SER A 65 -1.99 -17.30 9.53
C SER A 65 -2.24 -16.50 8.26
N VAL A 66 -3.06 -17.08 7.38
CA VAL A 66 -3.53 -16.39 6.17
C VAL A 66 -4.53 -15.32 6.57
N GLY A 67 -4.32 -14.11 6.07
CA GLY A 67 -5.22 -12.98 6.21
C GLY A 67 -6.05 -12.73 4.96
N GLU A 68 -6.55 -11.51 4.84
CA GLU A 68 -7.36 -11.08 3.70
C GLU A 68 -6.55 -11.03 2.40
N PHE A 69 -7.18 -11.44 1.30
CA PHE A 69 -6.76 -11.14 -0.05
C PHE A 69 -7.41 -9.82 -0.51
N LYS A 70 -6.62 -8.91 -1.06
CA LYS A 70 -7.11 -7.62 -1.56
C LYS A 70 -6.43 -7.22 -2.87
N VAL A 71 -7.14 -6.50 -3.71
CA VAL A 71 -6.57 -5.79 -4.84
C VAL A 71 -6.36 -4.33 -4.44
N GLN A 72 -5.14 -3.82 -4.60
CA GLN A 72 -4.80 -2.44 -4.28
C GLN A 72 -4.01 -1.82 -5.43
N ASN A 73 -4.57 -0.83 -6.12
CA ASN A 73 -3.98 -0.19 -7.31
C ASN A 73 -3.60 -1.23 -8.39
N GLY A 74 -4.49 -2.20 -8.65
CA GLY A 74 -4.23 -3.34 -9.54
C GLY A 74 -3.23 -4.39 -9.03
N ILE A 75 -2.69 -4.25 -7.82
CA ILE A 75 -1.78 -5.23 -7.21
C ILE A 75 -2.60 -6.24 -6.40
N ARG A 76 -2.47 -7.53 -6.75
CA ARG A 76 -3.04 -8.64 -5.98
C ARG A 76 -2.18 -8.88 -4.74
N VAL A 77 -2.71 -8.56 -3.55
CA VAL A 77 -1.99 -8.65 -2.28
C VAL A 77 -2.64 -9.71 -1.40
N LEU A 78 -1.84 -10.67 -0.97
CA LEU A 78 -2.20 -11.60 0.10
C LEU A 78 -1.57 -11.15 1.41
N ASN A 79 -2.40 -10.96 2.42
CA ASN A 79 -1.91 -10.69 3.75
C ASN A 79 -1.55 -12.00 4.48
N ILE A 80 -0.39 -12.03 5.12
CA ILE A 80 -0.02 -13.08 6.08
C ILE A 80 0.15 -12.43 7.44
N ASN A 81 -0.66 -12.86 8.40
CA ASN A 81 -0.63 -12.32 9.75
C ASN A 81 0.51 -12.94 10.54
N VAL A 82 1.31 -12.06 11.15
CA VAL A 82 2.36 -12.43 12.11
C VAL A 82 1.81 -12.16 13.51
N PRO A 83 1.51 -13.21 14.30
CA PRO A 83 0.94 -13.04 15.64
C PRO A 83 1.86 -12.24 16.58
N GLU A 84 1.26 -11.65 17.60
CA GLU A 84 2.04 -10.93 18.62
C GLU A 84 3.00 -11.87 19.34
N GLY A 85 4.24 -11.43 19.55
CA GLY A 85 5.28 -12.26 20.16
C GLY A 85 5.85 -13.38 19.26
N CYS A 86 5.36 -13.53 18.02
CA CYS A 86 5.92 -14.49 17.07
C CYS A 86 7.35 -14.11 16.68
N LYS A 87 8.31 -14.97 17.03
CA LYS A 87 9.75 -14.79 16.76
C LYS A 87 10.14 -15.33 15.38
N ILE A 88 9.42 -14.94 14.34
CA ILE A 88 9.78 -15.35 12.97
C ILE A 88 11.06 -14.63 12.51
N SER A 89 12.05 -15.41 12.10
CA SER A 89 13.31 -14.86 11.58
C SER A 89 13.14 -14.25 10.18
N VAL A 90 13.95 -13.25 9.84
CA VAL A 90 13.97 -12.67 8.48
C VAL A 90 14.28 -13.73 7.42
N SER A 91 15.18 -14.68 7.72
CA SER A 91 15.52 -15.77 6.79
C SER A 91 14.32 -16.64 6.45
N LYS A 92 13.44 -16.92 7.42
CA LYS A 92 12.18 -17.64 7.18
C LYS A 92 11.21 -16.83 6.32
N ILE A 93 11.11 -15.53 6.56
CA ILE A 93 10.27 -14.62 5.74
C ILE A 93 10.78 -14.60 4.30
N ILE A 94 12.09 -14.51 4.09
CA ILE A 94 12.71 -14.56 2.75
C ILE A 94 12.39 -15.90 2.06
N ALA A 95 12.52 -17.02 2.78
CA ALA A 95 12.21 -18.34 2.25
C ALA A 95 10.73 -18.46 1.84
N LEU A 96 9.81 -18.05 2.72
CA LEU A 96 8.38 -17.99 2.43
C LEU A 96 8.12 -17.16 1.17
N ARG A 97 8.64 -15.93 1.11
CA ARG A 97 8.49 -15.07 -0.07
C ARG A 97 8.94 -15.77 -1.35
N ARG A 98 10.10 -16.44 -1.33
CA ARG A 98 10.61 -17.15 -2.53
C ARG A 98 9.68 -18.27 -2.98
N THR A 99 9.13 -19.03 -2.04
CA THR A 99 8.11 -20.05 -2.34
C THR A 99 6.89 -19.41 -3.02
N PHE A 100 6.36 -18.33 -2.44
CA PHE A 100 5.21 -17.63 -3.02
C PHE A 100 5.49 -17.02 -4.38
N VAL A 101 6.65 -16.40 -4.60
CA VAL A 101 7.02 -15.83 -5.91
C VAL A 101 7.11 -16.93 -6.97
N SER A 102 7.48 -18.15 -6.58
CA SER A 102 7.61 -19.28 -7.49
C SER A 102 6.25 -19.90 -7.82
N SER A 103 5.38 -20.06 -6.82
CA SER A 103 4.06 -20.68 -6.98
C SER A 103 2.98 -19.71 -7.49
N TYR A 104 3.07 -18.43 -7.11
CA TYR A 104 2.08 -17.38 -7.36
C TYR A 104 2.77 -16.06 -7.76
N PRO A 105 3.40 -15.99 -8.94
CA PRO A 105 4.24 -14.86 -9.36
C PRO A 105 3.50 -13.52 -9.44
N GLU A 106 2.20 -13.55 -9.72
CA GLU A 106 1.30 -12.39 -9.80
C GLU A 106 0.92 -11.81 -8.43
N LEU A 107 1.21 -12.53 -7.35
CA LEU A 107 0.73 -12.22 -6.02
C LEU A 107 1.85 -11.63 -5.15
N VAL A 108 1.54 -10.49 -4.53
CA VAL A 108 2.42 -9.84 -3.56
C VAL A 108 2.02 -10.31 -2.16
N VAL A 109 2.94 -10.98 -1.49
CA VAL A 109 2.73 -11.42 -0.10
C VAL A 109 3.16 -10.31 0.85
N CYS A 110 2.19 -9.77 1.58
CA CYS A 110 2.40 -8.74 2.59
C CYS A 110 2.37 -9.36 4.00
N PHE A 111 3.47 -9.26 4.74
CA PHE A 111 3.54 -9.73 6.12
C PHE A 111 3.02 -8.65 7.09
N ASN A 112 1.98 -8.98 7.85
CA ASN A 112 1.31 -8.06 8.75
C ASN A 112 1.81 -8.24 10.18
N PHE A 113 2.62 -7.28 10.63
CA PHE A 113 3.19 -7.25 11.97
C PHE A 113 2.39 -6.35 12.90
N ILE A 114 2.28 -6.75 14.17
CA ILE A 114 1.82 -5.85 15.24
C ILE A 114 2.97 -4.94 15.67
N THR A 115 4.16 -5.52 15.85
CA THR A 115 5.41 -4.80 16.12
C THR A 115 6.53 -5.36 15.25
N LEU A 116 7.46 -4.49 14.85
CA LEU A 116 8.60 -4.85 14.01
C LEU A 116 9.85 -4.15 14.51
N HIS A 117 10.89 -4.93 14.83
CA HIS A 117 12.14 -4.38 15.36
C HIS A 117 12.96 -3.68 14.25
N GLY A 118 13.71 -2.62 14.59
CA GLY A 118 14.44 -1.80 13.61
C GLY A 118 15.38 -2.59 12.70
N ALA A 119 16.14 -3.54 13.25
CA ALA A 119 17.02 -4.41 12.47
C ALA A 119 16.25 -5.34 11.50
N GLN A 120 15.10 -5.86 11.93
CA GLN A 120 14.23 -6.69 11.09
C GLN A 120 13.64 -5.85 9.95
N ARG A 121 13.09 -4.68 10.28
CA ARG A 121 12.54 -3.69 9.35
C ARG A 121 13.54 -3.30 8.27
N LYS A 122 14.76 -2.92 8.66
CA LYS A 122 15.83 -2.55 7.72
C LYS A 122 16.07 -3.66 6.69
N ARG A 123 16.16 -4.90 7.16
CA ARG A 123 16.43 -6.05 6.30
C ARG A 123 15.25 -6.37 5.37
N LEU A 124 14.01 -6.24 5.82
CA LEU A 124 12.83 -6.41 4.95
C LEU A 124 12.80 -5.36 3.82
N LEU A 125 13.18 -4.12 4.11
CA LEU A 125 13.27 -3.05 3.11
C LEU A 125 14.39 -3.33 2.09
N GLU A 126 15.59 -3.73 2.55
CA GLU A 126 16.73 -4.08 1.69
C GLU A 126 16.38 -5.24 0.73
N GLU A 127 15.67 -6.24 1.23
CA GLU A 127 15.25 -7.42 0.46
C GLU A 127 13.98 -7.18 -0.39
N GLN A 128 13.40 -5.97 -0.32
CA GLN A 128 12.15 -5.60 -0.99
C GLN A 128 11.02 -6.58 -0.69
N ILE A 129 10.83 -6.90 0.58
CA ILE A 129 9.74 -7.76 1.07
C ILE A 129 8.58 -6.87 1.47
N ALA A 130 7.37 -7.15 0.97
CA ALA A 130 6.20 -6.39 1.36
C ALA A 130 5.80 -6.69 2.81
N PHE A 131 5.54 -5.65 3.59
CA PHE A 131 5.09 -5.78 4.97
C PHE A 131 4.25 -4.58 5.41
N CYS A 132 3.44 -4.77 6.43
CA CYS A 132 2.83 -3.68 7.16
C CYS A 132 3.09 -3.81 8.66
N VAL A 133 3.09 -2.67 9.34
CA VAL A 133 3.02 -2.60 10.79
C VAL A 133 1.70 -1.95 11.14
N LYS A 134 0.85 -2.67 11.89
CA LYS A 134 -0.52 -2.26 12.20
C LYS A 134 -0.57 -0.81 12.69
N ASN A 135 -1.41 0.00 12.03
CA ASN A 135 -1.62 1.43 12.32
C ASN A 135 -0.37 2.33 12.25
N LYS A 136 0.71 1.88 11.58
CA LYS A 136 1.95 2.65 11.47
C LYS A 136 2.42 2.83 10.04
N GLU A 137 2.58 1.75 9.30
CA GLU A 137 3.17 1.81 7.96
C GLU A 137 2.79 0.62 7.09
N ILE A 138 2.87 0.83 5.78
CA ILE A 138 2.68 -0.19 4.75
C ILE A 138 3.79 0.01 3.70
N HIS A 139 4.50 -1.07 3.38
CA HIS A 139 5.50 -1.12 2.31
C HIS A 139 5.12 -2.24 1.35
N LEU A 140 4.81 -1.91 0.11
CA LEU A 140 4.48 -2.88 -0.93
C LEU A 140 5.57 -2.86 -2.02
N PHE A 141 6.05 -4.04 -2.37
CA PHE A 141 7.03 -4.23 -3.44
C PHE A 141 6.46 -5.23 -4.44
N GLN A 142 6.34 -4.82 -5.70
CA GLN A 142 5.90 -5.73 -6.75
C GLN A 142 7.00 -6.74 -7.06
N ASN A 143 6.60 -7.98 -7.34
CA ASN A 143 7.51 -8.98 -7.88
C ASN A 143 7.96 -8.50 -9.26
N LYS A 144 9.26 -8.21 -9.42
CA LYS A 144 9.80 -7.91 -10.75
C LYS A 144 9.69 -9.16 -11.60
N ARG A 145 8.87 -9.11 -12.65
CA ARG A 145 8.89 -10.13 -13.70
C ARG A 145 10.31 -10.15 -14.28
N LYS A 146 11.00 -11.29 -14.14
CA LYS A 146 12.23 -11.54 -14.89
C LYS A 146 11.88 -11.85 -16.34
#